data_AF-A0AA90GXD7-F1
#
_entry.id   AF-A0AA90GXD7-F1
#
_cell.length_a   1.000
_cell.length_b   1.000
_cell.length_c   1.000
_cell.angle_alpha   90.00
_cell.angle_beta   90.00
_cell.angle_gamma   90.00
#
_symmetry.space_group_name_H-M   'P 1'
#
loop_
_entity.id
_entity.type
_entity.pdbx_description
1 polymer ?
#
loop_
_entity_poly.entity_id
_entity_poly.type
_entity_poly.pdbx_seq_one_letter_code
_entity_poly.pdbx_strand_id
1 'polypeptide(L)'
;MIDVNEAFARERAGQVEAARNWEAELRQRITDGTVERLTDGRYRVLSGWDTGEILTATGQPQHGLDMSLGSAALYSAVPAWHGLGQVIPGGVQDIDTVLGLGGIDYQVETVSALYPWGDGTRVHPGQRHTVRSDTGAPLGVVGENYQVIQNREAFEFLQELVNDFNVTWESAGALRDGKKTFVSLRLPENVTVDAAGINDEILPFIVAVNSHDRSSSFRAVVTPWRPVCGNTERFALRDAVTSWSVRHTRNATDKVREARRTLGLSVRYFDQWAGEETVLARTDLAVDEFTKLVDGLWPVDPTATARVLKTAATRKEQLRGVFAKESERVGRTAYAAERAVTDYLDHLAPIRPSAASGLKGDPLGARGLRLIEGTDDDVKSTAHRRLMLQTRH
;
A
#
# COMPACT_ATOMS: atom_id res chain seq x y z
N MET A 1 5.40 -30.72 37.30
CA MET A 1 3.97 -30.47 37.02
C MET A 1 3.76 -28.99 37.36
N ILE A 2 3.69 -28.11 36.35
CA ILE A 2 3.55 -26.67 36.57
C ILE A 2 2.11 -26.43 37.02
N ASP A 3 1.92 -25.81 38.19
CA ASP A 3 0.60 -25.54 38.75
C ASP A 3 -0.15 -24.58 37.81
N VAL A 4 -1.19 -25.12 37.17
CA VAL A 4 -1.99 -24.45 36.14
C VAL A 4 -2.65 -23.19 36.69
N ASN A 5 -2.90 -23.11 38.01
CA ASN A 5 -3.50 -21.93 38.64
C ASN A 5 -2.49 -20.77 38.79
N GLU A 6 -1.22 -21.09 39.04
CA GLU A 6 -0.16 -20.09 39.23
C GLU A 6 0.36 -19.54 37.88
N ALA A 7 0.29 -20.35 36.82
CA ALA A 7 0.50 -19.91 35.44
C ALA A 7 -0.64 -18.97 34.97
N PHE A 8 -1.90 -19.32 35.26
CA PHE A 8 -3.06 -18.51 34.90
C PHE A 8 -3.14 -17.18 35.68
N ALA A 9 -2.71 -17.18 36.94
CA ALA A 9 -2.63 -15.97 37.76
C ALA A 9 -1.53 -15.00 37.28
N ARG A 10 -0.36 -15.53 36.88
CA ARG A 10 0.73 -14.74 36.27
C ARG A 10 0.34 -14.18 34.90
N GLU A 11 -0.35 -14.96 34.09
CA GLU A 11 -0.88 -14.52 32.80
C GLU A 11 -1.92 -13.40 32.96
N ARG A 12 -2.86 -13.54 33.91
CA ARG A 12 -3.82 -12.46 34.24
C ARG A 12 -3.15 -11.21 34.79
N ALA A 13 -2.15 -11.34 35.66
CA ALA A 13 -1.41 -10.21 36.19
C ALA A 13 -0.67 -9.45 35.07
N GLY A 14 -0.04 -10.18 34.15
CA GLY A 14 0.60 -9.60 32.96
C GLY A 14 -0.39 -8.92 32.00
N GLN A 15 -1.58 -9.50 31.81
CA GLN A 15 -2.64 -8.89 30.99
C GLN A 15 -3.20 -7.60 31.63
N VAL A 16 -3.35 -7.55 32.95
CA VAL A 16 -3.82 -6.36 33.68
C VAL A 16 -2.77 -5.24 33.64
N GLU A 17 -1.49 -5.58 33.76
CA GLU A 17 -0.40 -4.60 33.71
C GLU A 17 -0.18 -4.06 32.29
N ALA A 18 -0.26 -4.92 31.26
CA ALA A 18 -0.26 -4.49 29.86
C ALA A 18 -1.44 -3.56 29.54
N ALA A 19 -2.65 -3.86 30.04
CA ALA A 19 -3.82 -3.01 29.86
C ALA A 19 -3.66 -1.62 30.52
N ARG A 20 -3.05 -1.56 31.72
CA ARG A 20 -2.78 -0.29 32.42
C ARG A 20 -1.73 0.56 31.72
N ASN A 21 -0.66 -0.06 31.24
CA ASN A 21 0.39 0.63 30.48
C ASN A 21 -0.16 1.18 29.16
N TRP A 22 -1.01 0.39 28.49
CA TRP A 22 -1.70 0.83 27.29
C TRP A 22 -2.66 2.00 27.55
N GLU A 23 -3.48 1.95 28.60
CA GLU A 23 -4.35 3.09 28.95
C GLU A 23 -3.57 4.38 29.23
N ALA A 24 -2.40 4.27 29.86
CA ALA A 24 -1.52 5.41 30.11
C ALA A 24 -0.93 5.97 28.79
N GLU A 25 -0.44 5.10 27.91
CA GLU A 25 0.08 5.46 26.59
C GLU A 25 -1.00 6.10 25.71
N LEU A 26 -2.22 5.55 25.72
CA LEU A 26 -3.34 6.06 24.94
C LEU A 26 -3.80 7.44 25.43
N ARG A 27 -3.83 7.66 26.75
CA ARG A 27 -4.11 8.98 27.34
C ARG A 27 -3.04 10.00 26.95
N GLN A 28 -1.77 9.58 26.91
CA GLN A 28 -0.68 10.42 26.47
C GLN A 28 -0.85 10.78 24.98
N ARG A 29 -1.14 9.79 24.11
CA ARG A 29 -1.37 10.00 22.68
C ARG A 29 -2.57 10.90 22.37
N ILE A 30 -3.63 10.85 23.18
CA ILE A 30 -4.79 11.76 23.09
C ILE A 30 -4.38 13.18 23.50
N THR A 31 -3.60 13.32 24.58
CA THR A 31 -3.09 14.61 25.06
C THR A 31 -2.17 15.26 24.03
N ASP A 32 -1.35 14.45 23.37
CA ASP A 32 -0.42 14.88 22.32
C ASP A 32 -1.13 15.14 20.98
N GLY A 33 -2.44 14.91 20.89
CA GLY A 33 -3.24 15.16 19.69
C GLY A 33 -2.98 14.17 18.54
N THR A 34 -2.30 13.06 18.83
CA THR A 34 -1.93 12.03 17.84
C THR A 34 -3.02 10.97 17.64
N VAL A 35 -4.03 10.94 18.53
CA VAL A 35 -5.16 10.01 18.50
C VAL A 35 -6.42 10.71 18.99
N GLU A 36 -7.54 10.54 18.29
CA GLU A 36 -8.87 11.04 18.65
C GLU A 36 -9.75 9.89 19.16
N ARG A 37 -10.54 10.12 20.20
CA ARG A 37 -11.55 9.15 20.65
C ARG A 37 -12.84 9.31 19.83
N LEU A 38 -13.33 8.20 19.27
CA LEU A 38 -14.59 8.12 18.55
C LEU A 38 -15.78 7.89 19.50
N THR A 39 -16.98 8.21 19.02
CA THR A 39 -18.24 8.10 19.78
C THR A 39 -18.61 6.67 20.16
N ASP A 40 -18.05 5.67 19.47
CA ASP A 40 -18.27 4.25 19.71
C ASP A 40 -17.21 3.61 20.64
N GLY A 41 -16.37 4.42 21.28
CA GLY A 41 -15.34 3.95 22.21
C GLY A 41 -14.05 3.46 21.55
N ARG A 42 -13.94 3.54 20.22
CA ARG A 42 -12.69 3.31 19.49
C ARG A 42 -11.87 4.59 19.37
N TYR A 43 -10.67 4.50 18.83
CA TYR A 43 -9.75 5.63 18.74
C TYR A 43 -9.17 5.75 17.33
N ARG A 44 -9.31 6.91 16.70
CA ARG A 44 -8.74 7.19 15.38
C ARG A 44 -7.35 7.79 15.53
N VAL A 45 -6.35 7.20 14.92
CA VAL A 45 -5.02 7.80 14.85
C VAL A 45 -5.07 9.04 13.94
N LEU A 46 -4.55 10.15 14.43
CA LEU A 46 -4.53 11.45 13.77
C LEU A 46 -3.17 11.82 13.17
N SER A 47 -2.09 11.13 13.57
CA SER A 47 -0.73 11.37 13.06
C SER A 47 0.12 10.09 13.11
N GLY A 48 1.19 10.03 12.29
CA GLY A 48 2.04 8.84 12.13
C GLY A 48 1.68 7.97 10.91
N TRP A 49 2.38 6.84 10.74
CA TRP A 49 2.19 5.92 9.60
C TRP A 49 0.83 5.20 9.64
N ASP A 50 0.23 5.11 10.82
CA ASP A 50 -1.09 4.58 11.16
C ASP A 50 -2.22 5.64 11.05
N THR A 51 -1.98 6.84 10.50
CA THR A 51 -3.02 7.89 10.41
C THR A 51 -4.30 7.40 9.72
N GLY A 52 -5.44 7.61 10.40
CA GLY A 52 -6.76 7.13 10.00
C GLY A 52 -7.09 5.71 10.47
N GLU A 53 -6.13 4.99 11.06
CA GLU A 53 -6.35 3.69 11.68
C GLU A 53 -7.24 3.81 12.92
N ILE A 54 -8.11 2.82 13.13
CA ILE A 54 -8.98 2.76 14.29
C ILE A 54 -8.40 1.75 15.27
N LEU A 55 -7.86 2.25 16.38
CA LEU A 55 -7.42 1.46 17.52
C LEU A 55 -8.63 1.09 18.38
N THR A 56 -8.61 -0.14 18.90
CA THR A 56 -9.55 -0.59 19.93
C THR A 56 -9.07 -0.17 21.32
N ALA A 57 -9.93 -0.30 22.33
CA ALA A 57 -9.55 0.00 23.72
C ALA A 57 -8.36 -0.85 24.24
N THR A 58 -8.04 -1.96 23.57
CA THR A 58 -6.90 -2.84 23.89
C THR A 58 -5.61 -2.51 23.13
N GLY A 59 -5.65 -1.55 22.20
CA GLY A 59 -4.46 -1.02 21.55
C GLY A 59 -3.86 -1.77 20.39
N GLN A 60 -4.56 -2.81 19.96
CA GLN A 60 -4.20 -3.51 18.75
C GLN A 60 -4.48 -2.60 17.55
N PRO A 61 -3.47 -2.34 16.69
CA PRO A 61 -3.71 -1.77 15.36
C PRO A 61 -4.74 -2.66 14.66
N GLN A 62 -5.79 -2.08 14.08
CA GLN A 62 -6.73 -2.87 13.28
C GLN A 62 -6.08 -3.41 12.00
N HIS A 63 -4.87 -2.96 11.63
CA HIS A 63 -4.15 -3.30 10.40
C HIS A 63 -5.00 -3.08 9.13
N GLY A 64 -6.14 -2.40 9.27
CA GLY A 64 -7.23 -2.34 8.31
C GLY A 64 -7.82 -3.69 7.91
N LEU A 65 -7.48 -4.82 8.56
CA LEU A 65 -7.96 -6.16 8.22
C LEU A 65 -9.35 -6.42 8.80
N ASP A 66 -10.16 -7.20 8.09
CA ASP A 66 -11.44 -7.67 8.61
C ASP A 66 -11.21 -8.76 9.66
N MET A 67 -11.75 -8.55 10.86
CA MET A 67 -11.66 -9.47 12.00
C MET A 67 -13.03 -10.09 12.35
N SER A 68 -14.06 -9.84 11.54
CA SER A 68 -15.46 -10.22 11.83
C SER A 68 -15.68 -11.72 12.00
N LEU A 69 -14.80 -12.55 11.48
CA LEU A 69 -14.84 -14.02 11.60
C LEU A 69 -14.03 -14.55 12.80
N GLY A 70 -13.65 -13.69 13.75
CA GLY A 70 -12.89 -14.06 14.95
C GLY A 70 -11.39 -14.27 14.71
N SER A 71 -10.95 -14.17 13.47
CA SER A 71 -9.54 -14.14 13.06
C SER A 71 -9.36 -13.18 11.88
N ALA A 72 -8.13 -12.76 11.60
CA ALA A 72 -7.84 -11.89 10.47
C ALA A 72 -8.19 -12.59 9.16
N ALA A 73 -9.07 -11.99 8.37
CA ALA A 73 -9.41 -12.41 7.01
C ALA A 73 -8.25 -12.08 6.06
N LEU A 74 -7.20 -12.90 6.15
CA LEU A 74 -5.97 -12.76 5.40
C LEU A 74 -5.38 -14.14 5.12
N TYR A 75 -5.07 -14.36 3.86
CA TYR A 75 -4.24 -15.42 3.32
C TYR A 75 -2.92 -14.83 2.82
N SER A 76 -1.80 -15.53 3.04
CA SER A 76 -0.50 -15.16 2.49
C SER A 76 0.40 -16.37 2.21
N ALA A 77 1.20 -16.34 1.16
CA ALA A 77 2.17 -17.37 0.81
C ALA A 77 3.41 -17.36 1.72
N VAL A 78 3.71 -16.20 2.30
CA VAL A 78 4.83 -15.96 3.24
C VAL A 78 4.27 -15.21 4.45
N PRO A 79 4.81 -15.41 5.67
CA PRO A 79 4.35 -14.68 6.85
C PRO A 79 4.31 -13.17 6.62
N ALA A 80 3.17 -12.56 6.95
CA ALA A 80 3.06 -11.10 7.02
C ALA A 80 3.86 -10.58 8.21
N TRP A 81 4.37 -9.36 8.13
CA TRP A 81 5.25 -8.76 9.15
C TRP A 81 4.57 -8.65 10.53
N HIS A 82 3.25 -8.52 10.58
CA HIS A 82 2.45 -8.46 11.81
C HIS A 82 2.05 -9.85 12.34
N GLY A 83 2.39 -10.94 11.63
CA GLY A 83 2.11 -12.32 12.07
C GLY A 83 0.64 -12.72 12.09
N LEU A 84 -0.25 -11.97 11.41
CA LEU A 84 -1.68 -12.29 11.31
C LEU A 84 -1.99 -13.02 10.00
N GLY A 85 -3.12 -13.70 9.97
CA GLY A 85 -3.61 -14.42 8.79
C GLY A 85 -3.12 -15.86 8.70
N GLN A 86 -3.62 -16.57 7.69
CA GLN A 86 -3.27 -17.94 7.38
C GLN A 86 -2.12 -17.97 6.38
N VAL A 87 -1.06 -18.72 6.71
CA VAL A 87 0.12 -18.85 5.85
C VAL A 87 0.12 -20.22 5.18
N ILE A 88 0.12 -20.26 3.85
CA ILE A 88 0.37 -21.49 3.09
C ILE A 88 1.66 -21.31 2.28
N PRO A 89 2.78 -21.88 2.77
CA PRO A 89 4.06 -21.79 2.07
C PRO A 89 3.96 -22.27 0.62
N GLY A 90 4.52 -21.49 -0.30
CA GLY A 90 4.52 -21.81 -1.74
C GLY A 90 3.27 -21.34 -2.49
N GLY A 91 2.32 -20.71 -1.80
CA GLY A 91 1.13 -20.18 -2.45
C GLY A 91 0.04 -21.23 -2.67
N VAL A 92 -1.06 -20.80 -3.29
CA VAL A 92 -2.10 -21.69 -3.82
C VAL A 92 -2.32 -21.36 -5.29
N GLN A 93 -2.90 -22.29 -6.04
CA GLN A 93 -3.13 -22.15 -7.48
C GLN A 93 -4.61 -22.04 -7.86
N ASP A 94 -5.53 -22.28 -6.94
CA ASP A 94 -6.96 -22.33 -7.21
C ASP A 94 -7.71 -21.21 -6.49
N ILE A 95 -8.59 -20.51 -7.22
CA ILE A 95 -9.34 -19.36 -6.71
C ILE A 95 -10.32 -19.72 -5.60
N ASP A 96 -10.99 -20.88 -5.63
CA ASP A 96 -11.94 -21.26 -4.57
C ASP A 96 -11.22 -21.33 -3.22
N THR A 97 -10.04 -21.94 -3.24
CA THR A 97 -9.17 -22.04 -2.07
C THR A 97 -8.73 -20.66 -1.58
N VAL A 98 -8.33 -19.76 -2.49
CA VAL A 98 -7.91 -18.38 -2.14
C VAL A 98 -9.03 -17.59 -1.49
N LEU A 99 -10.24 -17.64 -2.08
CA LEU A 99 -11.38 -16.88 -1.58
C LEU A 99 -11.79 -17.36 -0.17
N GLY A 100 -11.75 -18.68 0.06
CA GLY A 100 -11.98 -19.27 1.37
C GLY A 100 -10.92 -18.88 2.40
N LEU A 101 -9.64 -19.06 2.08
CA LEU A 101 -8.52 -18.74 3.00
C LEU A 101 -8.44 -17.24 3.33
N GLY A 102 -8.71 -16.38 2.34
CA GLY A 102 -8.74 -14.93 2.52
C GLY A 102 -9.99 -14.43 3.26
N GLY A 103 -10.99 -15.29 3.50
CA GLY A 103 -12.26 -14.88 4.12
C GLY A 103 -13.09 -13.93 3.24
N ILE A 104 -12.98 -14.06 1.92
CA ILE A 104 -13.58 -13.15 0.92
C ILE A 104 -14.60 -13.83 -0.01
N ASP A 105 -14.96 -15.09 0.23
CA ASP A 105 -15.96 -15.83 -0.58
C ASP A 105 -17.42 -15.44 -0.28
N TYR A 106 -17.66 -14.37 0.49
CA TYR A 106 -19.01 -13.87 0.76
C TYR A 106 -19.59 -13.12 -0.44
N GLN A 107 -20.92 -13.17 -0.58
CA GLN A 107 -21.67 -12.36 -1.54
C GLN A 107 -22.11 -11.04 -0.90
N VAL A 108 -22.30 -10.04 -1.75
CA VAL A 108 -22.80 -8.73 -1.34
C VAL A 108 -24.14 -8.45 -2.02
N GLU A 109 -25.13 -8.07 -1.20
CA GLU A 109 -26.47 -7.72 -1.64
C GLU A 109 -26.72 -6.23 -1.46
N THR A 110 -27.65 -5.69 -2.23
CA THR A 110 -28.13 -4.31 -2.05
C THR A 110 -29.55 -4.29 -1.51
N VAL A 111 -29.75 -3.64 -0.38
CA VAL A 111 -31.05 -3.48 0.27
C VAL A 111 -31.46 -1.99 0.30
N SER A 112 -32.75 -1.71 0.51
CA SER A 112 -33.24 -0.33 0.61
C SER A 112 -32.57 0.41 1.77
N ALA A 113 -32.14 1.66 1.53
CA ALA A 113 -31.68 2.53 2.60
C ALA A 113 -32.89 3.07 3.38
N LEU A 114 -32.90 2.88 4.69
CA LEU A 114 -34.01 3.24 5.56
C LEU A 114 -33.58 4.32 6.56
N TYR A 115 -34.45 5.29 6.83
CA TYR A 115 -34.21 6.33 7.84
C TYR A 115 -35.44 6.53 8.75
N PRO A 116 -35.24 6.76 10.05
CA PRO A 116 -36.33 7.06 10.97
C PRO A 116 -36.91 8.45 10.70
N TRP A 117 -38.23 8.58 10.71
CA TRP A 117 -38.92 9.86 10.63
C TRP A 117 -40.27 9.80 11.35
N GLY A 118 -40.41 10.58 12.43
CA GLY A 118 -41.57 10.50 13.31
C GLY A 118 -41.62 9.17 14.05
N ASP A 119 -42.77 8.51 14.01
CA ASP A 119 -43.05 7.20 14.59
C ASP A 119 -42.77 6.01 13.65
N GLY A 120 -42.28 6.28 12.44
CA GLY A 120 -42.08 5.27 11.40
C GLY A 120 -40.69 5.27 10.75
N THR A 121 -40.51 4.35 9.82
CA THR A 121 -39.33 4.23 8.97
C THR A 121 -39.68 4.57 7.52
N ARG A 122 -38.85 5.36 6.86
CA ARG A 122 -39.01 5.74 5.45
C ARG A 122 -37.86 5.21 4.61
N VAL A 123 -38.13 4.90 3.34
CA VAL A 123 -37.10 4.56 2.36
C VAL A 123 -36.45 5.85 1.87
N HIS A 124 -35.12 5.92 1.88
CA HIS A 124 -34.35 7.00 1.29
C HIS A 124 -34.35 6.84 -0.25
N PRO A 125 -35.00 7.73 -1.02
CA PRO A 125 -35.01 7.63 -2.47
C PRO A 125 -33.59 7.75 -3.04
N GLY A 126 -33.26 6.95 -4.05
CA GLY A 126 -31.96 6.99 -4.72
C GLY A 126 -30.77 6.42 -3.95
N GLN A 127 -30.97 5.89 -2.73
CA GLN A 127 -29.92 5.28 -1.91
C GLN A 127 -30.24 3.82 -1.54
N ARG A 128 -29.19 3.01 -1.47
CA ARG A 128 -29.23 1.61 -1.03
C ARG A 128 -28.12 1.35 -0.01
N HIS A 129 -28.28 0.32 0.80
CA HIS A 129 -27.17 -0.24 1.58
C HIS A 129 -26.60 -1.44 0.86
N THR A 130 -25.28 -1.58 0.88
CA THR A 130 -24.61 -2.86 0.60
C THR A 130 -24.46 -3.63 1.90
N VAL A 131 -24.77 -4.91 1.87
CA VAL A 131 -24.69 -5.81 3.04
C VAL A 131 -24.07 -7.13 2.62
N ARG A 132 -23.35 -7.80 3.52
CA ARG A 132 -22.92 -9.17 3.30
C ARG A 132 -24.12 -10.11 3.40
N SER A 133 -24.27 -11.03 2.46
CA SER A 133 -25.38 -12.00 2.45
C SER A 133 -25.28 -13.03 3.59
N ASP A 134 -24.07 -13.33 4.05
CA ASP A 134 -23.80 -14.38 5.04
C ASP A 134 -24.10 -13.95 6.48
N THR A 135 -23.88 -12.68 6.79
CA THR A 135 -23.91 -12.12 8.15
C THR A 135 -24.89 -10.97 8.29
N GLY A 136 -25.39 -10.42 7.18
CA GLY A 136 -26.17 -9.18 7.16
C GLY A 136 -25.35 -7.94 7.54
N ALA A 137 -24.03 -8.06 7.67
CA ALA A 137 -23.17 -6.96 8.11
C ALA A 137 -23.22 -5.80 7.09
N PRO A 138 -23.44 -4.55 7.55
CA PRO A 138 -23.52 -3.40 6.66
C PRO A 138 -22.13 -3.01 6.15
N LEU A 139 -22.00 -2.89 4.83
CA LEU A 139 -20.75 -2.51 4.17
C LEU A 139 -20.72 -1.02 3.85
N GLY A 140 -21.79 -0.47 3.26
CA GLY A 140 -21.82 0.95 2.95
C GLY A 140 -23.16 1.46 2.44
N VAL A 141 -23.20 2.76 2.15
CA VAL A 141 -24.33 3.43 1.49
C VAL A 141 -23.93 3.74 0.06
N VAL A 142 -24.76 3.32 -0.89
CA VAL A 142 -24.49 3.46 -2.32
C VAL A 142 -25.69 4.10 -3.03
N GLY A 143 -25.45 4.61 -4.23
CA GLY A 143 -26.53 5.11 -5.08
C GLY A 143 -27.33 3.97 -5.71
N GLU A 144 -28.56 4.27 -6.14
CA GLU A 144 -29.46 3.30 -6.80
C GLU A 144 -28.84 2.62 -8.03
N ASN A 145 -28.01 3.35 -8.79
CA ASN A 145 -27.33 2.83 -9.97
C ASN A 145 -26.04 2.03 -9.68
N TYR A 146 -25.61 1.93 -8.41
CA TYR A 146 -24.41 1.18 -8.05
C TYR A 146 -24.63 -0.31 -8.29
N GLN A 147 -23.71 -0.94 -9.01
CA GLN A 147 -23.74 -2.38 -9.28
C GLN A 147 -22.61 -3.07 -8.54
N VAL A 148 -22.99 -3.99 -7.65
CA VAL A 148 -22.04 -4.84 -6.95
C VAL A 148 -21.31 -5.68 -7.98
N ILE A 149 -19.98 -5.68 -7.91
CA ILE A 149 -19.14 -6.66 -8.60
C ILE A 149 -18.79 -7.69 -7.53
N GLN A 150 -19.24 -8.93 -7.68
CA GLN A 150 -19.03 -9.95 -6.64
C GLN A 150 -17.54 -10.26 -6.50
N ASN A 151 -17.08 -10.64 -5.31
CA ASN A 151 -15.65 -10.91 -5.08
C ASN A 151 -15.10 -11.97 -6.03
N ARG A 152 -15.85 -13.07 -6.23
CA ARG A 152 -15.51 -14.10 -7.21
C ARG A 152 -15.37 -13.54 -8.62
N GLU A 153 -16.41 -12.87 -9.10
CA GLU A 153 -16.45 -12.24 -10.43
C GLU A 153 -15.32 -11.21 -10.63
N ALA A 154 -14.98 -10.47 -9.58
CA ALA A 154 -13.92 -9.46 -9.58
C ALA A 154 -12.52 -10.07 -9.74
N PHE A 155 -12.30 -11.32 -9.30
CA PHE A 155 -10.97 -11.92 -9.23
C PHE A 155 -10.80 -13.14 -10.14
N GLU A 156 -11.88 -13.75 -10.63
CA GLU A 156 -11.85 -14.97 -11.46
C GLU A 156 -11.03 -14.82 -12.74
N PHE A 157 -11.03 -13.64 -13.36
CA PHE A 157 -10.22 -13.40 -14.57
C PHE A 157 -8.70 -13.52 -14.32
N LEU A 158 -8.24 -13.40 -13.06
CA LEU A 158 -6.83 -13.60 -12.70
C LEU A 158 -6.46 -15.09 -12.61
N GLN A 159 -7.43 -16.00 -12.45
CA GLN A 159 -7.19 -17.44 -12.50
C GLN A 159 -6.66 -17.89 -13.86
N GLU A 160 -7.09 -17.23 -14.94
CA GLU A 160 -6.53 -17.46 -16.28
C GLU A 160 -5.04 -17.11 -16.31
N LEU A 161 -4.61 -16.02 -15.67
CA LEU A 161 -3.19 -15.65 -15.58
C LEU A 161 -2.38 -16.67 -14.76
N VAL A 162 -2.96 -17.17 -13.66
CA VAL A 162 -2.38 -18.27 -12.86
C VAL A 162 -2.11 -19.49 -13.73
N ASN A 163 -3.07 -19.86 -14.58
CA ASN A 163 -2.94 -21.03 -15.45
C ASN A 163 -1.95 -20.77 -16.61
N ASP A 164 -2.05 -19.62 -17.28
CA ASP A 164 -1.27 -19.30 -18.49
C ASP A 164 0.21 -19.07 -18.17
N PHE A 165 0.54 -18.51 -17.01
CA PHE A 165 1.90 -18.12 -16.63
C PHE A 165 2.47 -18.93 -15.46
N ASN A 166 1.74 -19.94 -14.97
CA ASN A 166 2.13 -20.75 -13.81
C ASN A 166 2.51 -19.90 -12.58
N VAL A 167 1.77 -18.83 -12.34
CA VAL A 167 1.95 -17.92 -11.19
C VAL A 167 1.10 -18.37 -10.01
N THR A 168 1.51 -18.03 -8.79
CA THR A 168 0.78 -18.39 -7.58
C THR A 168 0.05 -17.19 -6.99
N TRP A 169 -1.07 -17.46 -6.34
CA TRP A 169 -1.73 -16.50 -5.47
C TRP A 169 -0.83 -16.23 -4.26
N GLU A 170 -0.42 -14.99 -4.09
CA GLU A 170 0.55 -14.58 -3.08
C GLU A 170 -0.14 -14.14 -1.79
N SER A 171 -1.23 -13.37 -1.88
CA SER A 171 -2.01 -12.96 -0.71
C SER A 171 -3.44 -12.59 -1.10
N ALA A 172 -4.37 -12.72 -0.16
CA ALA A 172 -5.75 -12.30 -0.35
C ALA A 172 -6.39 -11.95 0.99
N GLY A 173 -7.33 -11.02 1.02
CA GLY A 173 -7.98 -10.69 2.27
C GLY A 173 -9.08 -9.65 2.17
N ALA A 174 -9.79 -9.50 3.29
CA ALA A 174 -10.78 -8.44 3.49
C ALA A 174 -10.19 -7.32 4.35
N LEU A 175 -10.59 -6.09 4.02
CA LEU A 175 -10.19 -4.87 4.68
C LEU A 175 -11.42 -4.09 5.15
N ARG A 176 -11.24 -3.32 6.23
CA ARG A 176 -12.24 -2.40 6.79
C ARG A 176 -13.57 -3.10 7.05
N ASP A 177 -13.55 -4.20 7.80
CA ASP A 177 -14.75 -4.99 8.14
C ASP A 177 -15.50 -5.52 6.91
N GLY A 178 -14.77 -5.99 5.90
CA GLY A 178 -15.34 -6.59 4.69
C GLY A 178 -15.80 -5.57 3.63
N LYS A 179 -15.57 -4.28 3.85
CA LYS A 179 -15.97 -3.24 2.88
C LYS A 179 -15.12 -3.23 1.63
N LYS A 180 -13.88 -3.71 1.73
CA LYS A 180 -12.93 -3.79 0.62
C LYS A 180 -12.27 -5.16 0.64
N THR A 181 -12.02 -5.73 -0.52
CA THR A 181 -11.32 -7.01 -0.67
C THR A 181 -10.16 -6.85 -1.63
N PHE A 182 -9.12 -7.66 -1.46
CA PHE A 182 -7.99 -7.69 -2.37
C PHE A 182 -7.49 -9.10 -2.59
N VAL A 183 -6.83 -9.29 -3.74
CA VAL A 183 -6.03 -10.46 -4.07
C VAL A 183 -4.72 -9.98 -4.71
N SER A 184 -3.67 -10.78 -4.57
CA SER A 184 -2.40 -10.57 -5.24
C SER A 184 -1.85 -11.85 -5.84
N LEU A 185 -1.25 -11.73 -7.01
CA LEU A 185 -0.46 -12.76 -7.67
C LEU A 185 1.01 -12.35 -7.65
N ARG A 186 1.90 -13.30 -7.37
CA ARG A 186 3.34 -13.11 -7.60
C ARG A 186 3.67 -13.48 -9.04
N LEU A 187 4.27 -12.56 -9.79
CA LEU A 187 4.74 -12.86 -11.14
C LEU A 187 5.95 -13.82 -11.10
N PRO A 188 6.14 -14.67 -12.14
CA PRO A 188 7.03 -15.82 -12.08
C PRO A 188 8.50 -15.42 -12.33
N GLU A 189 8.73 -14.30 -13.01
CA GLU A 189 10.05 -13.73 -13.22
C GLU A 189 10.35 -12.76 -12.08
N ASN A 190 11.29 -13.14 -11.21
CA ASN A 190 11.98 -12.15 -10.39
C ASN A 190 12.60 -11.15 -11.37
N VAL A 191 12.32 -9.87 -11.22
CA VAL A 191 13.08 -8.83 -11.93
C VAL A 191 14.40 -8.71 -11.20
N THR A 192 15.39 -9.50 -11.63
CA THR A 192 16.75 -9.38 -11.12
C THR A 192 17.47 -8.30 -11.90
N VAL A 193 17.65 -7.15 -11.27
CA VAL A 193 18.48 -6.08 -11.82
C VAL A 193 19.93 -6.56 -11.81
N ASP A 194 20.51 -6.67 -13.01
CA ASP A 194 21.87 -7.13 -13.24
C ASP A 194 22.22 -8.45 -12.53
N ALA A 195 21.60 -9.54 -12.98
CA ALA A 195 21.81 -10.91 -12.47
C ALA A 195 23.28 -11.40 -12.48
N ALA A 196 24.17 -10.74 -13.23
CA ALA A 196 25.60 -11.07 -13.28
C ALA A 196 26.48 -10.18 -12.37
N GLY A 197 25.90 -9.16 -11.75
CA GLY A 197 26.59 -8.23 -10.85
C GLY A 197 25.85 -8.06 -9.54
N ILE A 198 25.06 -7.00 -9.41
CA ILE A 198 24.46 -6.63 -8.11
C ILE A 198 23.34 -7.58 -7.65
N ASN A 199 22.73 -8.30 -8.59
CA ASN A 199 21.74 -9.34 -8.34
C ASN A 199 20.58 -8.87 -7.42
N ASP A 200 20.05 -7.67 -7.69
CA ASP A 200 18.99 -7.06 -6.90
C ASP A 200 17.62 -7.58 -7.38
N GLU A 201 16.94 -8.39 -6.57
CA GLU A 201 15.67 -9.01 -6.94
C GLU A 201 14.47 -8.13 -6.57
N ILE A 202 13.68 -7.75 -7.57
CA ILE A 202 12.42 -7.05 -7.41
C ILE A 202 11.31 -8.02 -7.75
N LEU A 203 10.36 -8.19 -6.83
CA LEU A 203 9.19 -9.07 -6.99
C LEU A 203 7.99 -8.23 -7.41
N PRO A 204 7.57 -8.25 -8.69
CA PRO A 204 6.36 -7.58 -9.09
C PRO A 204 5.12 -8.44 -8.77
N PHE A 205 4.08 -7.77 -8.29
CA PHE A 205 2.79 -8.36 -7.98
C PHE A 205 1.72 -7.78 -8.89
N ILE A 206 0.80 -8.63 -9.35
CA ILE A 206 -0.50 -8.16 -9.84
C ILE A 206 -1.43 -8.10 -8.65
N VAL A 207 -1.99 -6.93 -8.36
CA VAL A 207 -2.90 -6.71 -7.23
C VAL A 207 -4.25 -6.27 -7.78
N ALA A 208 -5.33 -6.93 -7.38
CA ALA A 208 -6.70 -6.49 -7.65
C ALA A 208 -7.41 -6.14 -6.35
N VAL A 209 -8.16 -5.04 -6.37
CA VAL A 209 -8.87 -4.51 -5.21
C VAL A 209 -10.30 -4.17 -5.61
N ASN A 210 -11.25 -4.64 -4.79
CA ASN A 210 -12.68 -4.44 -4.96
C ASN A 210 -13.29 -3.74 -3.74
N SER A 211 -14.24 -2.84 -3.93
CA SER A 211 -14.84 -2.03 -2.86
C SER A 211 -16.35 -2.05 -2.94
N HIS A 212 -16.99 -2.39 -1.82
CA HIS A 212 -18.44 -2.55 -1.69
C HIS A 212 -19.13 -1.33 -1.06
N ASP A 213 -18.36 -0.35 -0.61
CA ASP A 213 -18.83 0.87 0.07
C ASP A 213 -18.72 2.14 -0.80
N ARG A 214 -18.48 1.98 -2.11
CA ARG A 214 -18.24 3.09 -3.08
C ARG A 214 -16.98 3.92 -2.78
N SER A 215 -16.14 3.52 -1.82
CA SER A 215 -14.91 4.26 -1.51
C SER A 215 -13.88 4.21 -2.64
N SER A 216 -13.96 3.20 -3.51
CA SER A 216 -13.14 3.12 -4.72
C SER A 216 -13.84 2.36 -5.85
N SER A 217 -13.37 2.55 -7.07
CA SER A 217 -13.65 1.66 -8.20
C SER A 217 -12.94 0.31 -7.99
N PHE A 218 -13.45 -0.75 -8.62
CA PHE A 218 -12.61 -1.92 -8.86
C PHE A 218 -11.35 -1.51 -9.62
N ARG A 219 -10.19 -2.00 -9.16
CA ARG A 219 -8.89 -1.67 -9.74
C ARG A 219 -8.01 -2.91 -9.77
N ALA A 220 -7.30 -3.10 -10.87
CA ALA A 220 -6.20 -4.05 -10.97
C ALA A 220 -4.92 -3.30 -11.35
N VAL A 221 -3.83 -3.58 -10.65
CA VAL A 221 -2.55 -2.90 -10.79
C VAL A 221 -1.40 -3.88 -10.86
N VAL A 222 -0.28 -3.43 -11.43
CA VAL A 222 1.00 -4.12 -11.28
C VAL A 222 1.92 -3.25 -10.44
N THR A 223 2.52 -3.80 -9.39
CA THR A 223 3.18 -3.04 -8.33
C THR A 223 4.27 -3.87 -7.63
N PRO A 224 5.33 -3.26 -7.08
CA PRO A 224 6.32 -3.97 -6.27
C PRO A 224 5.83 -4.30 -4.85
N TRP A 225 4.63 -3.86 -4.45
CA TRP A 225 4.12 -4.05 -3.10
C TRP A 225 3.19 -5.25 -2.98
N ARG A 226 3.53 -6.19 -2.10
CA ARG A 226 2.63 -7.27 -1.69
C ARG A 226 1.64 -6.81 -0.62
N PRO A 227 0.33 -6.70 -0.91
CA PRO A 227 -0.65 -6.31 0.10
C PRO A 227 -0.84 -7.41 1.14
N VAL A 228 -0.72 -7.07 2.42
CA VAL A 228 -1.08 -7.95 3.54
C VAL A 228 -1.91 -7.23 4.61
N CYS A 229 -2.12 -5.93 4.44
CA CYS A 229 -2.88 -5.07 5.34
C CYS A 229 -3.32 -3.81 4.58
N GLY A 230 -4.16 -2.98 5.20
CA GLY A 230 -4.71 -1.78 4.56
C GLY A 230 -3.67 -0.74 4.14
N ASN A 231 -2.51 -0.69 4.80
CA ASN A 231 -1.43 0.23 4.43
C ASN A 231 -0.70 -0.24 3.18
N THR A 232 -0.33 -1.52 3.12
CA THR A 232 0.37 -2.06 1.97
C THR A 232 -0.53 -2.15 0.73
N GLU A 233 -1.85 -2.29 0.92
CA GLU A 233 -2.83 -2.12 -0.16
C GLU A 233 -2.78 -0.71 -0.77
N ARG A 234 -2.70 0.34 0.06
CA ARG A 234 -2.57 1.72 -0.44
C ARG A 234 -1.28 1.92 -1.22
N PHE A 235 -0.16 1.36 -0.75
CA PHE A 235 1.12 1.41 -1.47
C PHE A 235 1.07 0.68 -2.80
N ALA A 236 0.45 -0.50 -2.83
CA ALA A 236 0.22 -1.25 -4.05
C ALA A 236 -0.53 -0.43 -5.11
N LEU A 237 -1.57 0.31 -4.69
CA LEU A 237 -2.34 1.14 -5.61
C LEU A 237 -1.66 2.45 -6.02
N ARG A 238 -0.81 3.02 -5.16
CA ARG A 238 -0.10 4.28 -5.39
C ARG A 238 1.10 4.07 -6.29
N ASP A 239 1.96 3.12 -5.93
CA ASP A 239 3.20 2.80 -6.66
C ASP A 239 2.93 1.76 -7.75
N ALA A 240 1.72 1.81 -8.32
CA ALA A 240 1.31 0.98 -9.41
C ALA A 240 2.02 1.46 -10.68
N VAL A 241 2.84 0.58 -11.23
CA VAL A 241 3.51 0.79 -12.53
C VAL A 241 2.48 0.83 -13.66
N THR A 242 1.44 0.01 -13.55
CA THR A 242 0.27 0.13 -14.41
C THR A 242 -0.98 -0.04 -13.58
N SER A 243 -2.04 0.67 -13.96
CA SER A 243 -3.32 0.63 -13.29
C SER A 243 -4.46 0.57 -14.31
N TRP A 244 -5.38 -0.36 -14.10
CA TRP A 244 -6.64 -0.47 -14.81
C TRP A 244 -7.77 -0.37 -13.79
N SER A 245 -8.86 0.33 -14.13
CA SER A 245 -9.99 0.47 -13.21
C SER A 245 -11.33 0.57 -13.92
N VAL A 246 -12.38 0.12 -13.24
CA VAL A 246 -13.76 0.27 -13.70
C VAL A 246 -14.69 0.61 -12.55
N ARG A 247 -15.60 1.56 -12.79
CA ARG A 247 -16.63 1.94 -11.81
C ARG A 247 -17.72 0.87 -11.74
N HIS A 248 -18.25 0.68 -10.54
CA HIS A 248 -19.38 -0.18 -10.19
C HIS A 248 -20.69 0.21 -10.91
N THR A 249 -20.77 -0.16 -12.18
CA THR A 249 -21.84 0.17 -13.12
C THR A 249 -22.28 -1.08 -13.86
N ARG A 250 -23.42 -1.04 -14.55
CA ARG A 250 -24.07 -2.22 -15.16
C ARG A 250 -23.21 -3.03 -16.15
N ASN A 251 -22.20 -2.42 -16.76
CA ASN A 251 -21.31 -3.11 -17.70
C ASN A 251 -19.89 -3.31 -17.11
N ALA A 252 -19.73 -3.21 -15.79
CA ALA A 252 -18.41 -3.28 -15.17
C ALA A 252 -17.78 -4.66 -15.32
N THR A 253 -18.57 -5.73 -15.12
CA THR A 253 -18.12 -7.12 -15.28
C THR A 253 -17.52 -7.41 -16.64
N ASP A 254 -18.20 -7.00 -17.72
CA ASP A 254 -17.70 -7.22 -19.08
C ASP A 254 -16.35 -6.54 -19.29
N LYS A 255 -16.16 -5.36 -18.68
CA LYS A 255 -14.90 -4.62 -18.71
C LYS A 255 -13.82 -5.25 -17.85
N VAL A 256 -14.15 -5.90 -16.73
CA VAL A 256 -13.16 -6.61 -15.90
C VAL A 256 -12.42 -7.66 -16.72
N ARG A 257 -13.08 -8.32 -17.67
CA ARG A 257 -12.43 -9.26 -18.60
C ARG A 257 -11.44 -8.58 -19.56
N GLU A 258 -11.65 -7.30 -19.89
CA GLU A 258 -10.69 -6.51 -20.68
C GLU A 258 -9.43 -6.14 -19.88
N ALA A 259 -9.50 -6.15 -18.54
CA ALA A 259 -8.35 -5.87 -17.67
C ALA A 259 -7.19 -6.81 -17.97
N ARG A 260 -7.48 -8.07 -18.36
CA ARG A 260 -6.48 -9.07 -18.76
C ARG A 260 -5.54 -8.56 -19.85
N ARG A 261 -6.08 -7.92 -20.89
CA ARG A 261 -5.26 -7.39 -21.99
C ARG A 261 -4.34 -6.27 -21.51
N THR A 262 -4.83 -5.43 -20.61
CA THR A 262 -4.04 -4.31 -20.04
C THR A 262 -2.92 -4.85 -19.16
N LEU A 263 -3.24 -5.79 -18.26
CA LEU A 263 -2.27 -6.39 -17.33
C LEU A 263 -1.24 -7.28 -18.05
N GLY A 264 -1.65 -8.00 -19.10
CA GLY A 264 -0.74 -8.79 -19.93
C GLY A 264 0.27 -7.94 -20.73
N LEU A 265 -0.07 -6.68 -21.07
CA LEU A 265 0.87 -5.71 -21.62
C LEU A 265 1.83 -5.17 -20.54
N SER A 266 1.37 -5.07 -19.29
CA SER A 266 2.17 -4.60 -18.16
C SER A 266 3.27 -5.57 -17.72
N VAL A 267 3.07 -6.88 -17.87
CA VAL A 267 4.15 -7.87 -17.65
C VAL A 267 5.33 -7.57 -18.58
N ARG A 268 5.06 -7.35 -19.87
CA ARG A 268 6.11 -6.98 -20.85
C ARG A 268 6.75 -5.62 -20.56
N TYR A 269 6.00 -4.68 -19.98
CA TYR A 269 6.56 -3.41 -19.52
C TYR A 269 7.53 -3.63 -18.36
N PHE A 270 7.22 -4.52 -17.41
CA PHE A 270 8.14 -4.86 -16.32
C PHE A 270 9.43 -5.48 -16.86
N ASP A 271 9.36 -6.33 -17.89
CA ASP A 271 10.56 -6.85 -18.57
C ASP A 271 11.38 -5.72 -19.20
N GLN A 272 10.72 -4.75 -19.83
CA GLN A 272 11.39 -3.58 -20.39
C GLN A 272 12.05 -2.74 -19.30
N TRP A 273 11.32 -2.42 -18.23
CA TRP A 273 11.83 -1.64 -17.10
C TRP A 273 12.98 -2.36 -16.40
N ALA A 274 12.88 -3.67 -16.18
CA ALA A 274 13.98 -4.51 -15.70
C ALA A 274 15.23 -4.40 -16.59
N GLY A 275 15.03 -4.37 -17.90
CA GLY A 275 16.07 -4.12 -18.89
C GLY A 275 16.69 -2.73 -18.74
N GLU A 276 15.89 -1.69 -18.56
CA GLU A 276 16.33 -0.31 -18.34
C GLU A 276 17.15 -0.18 -17.04
N GLU A 277 16.65 -0.74 -15.93
CA GLU A 277 17.38 -0.79 -14.64
C GLU A 277 18.69 -1.59 -14.76
N THR A 278 18.69 -2.70 -15.51
CA THR A 278 19.91 -3.48 -15.77
C THR A 278 20.93 -2.68 -16.57
N VAL A 279 20.49 -1.87 -17.54
CA VAL A 279 21.36 -0.96 -18.30
C VAL A 279 21.96 0.10 -17.36
N LEU A 280 21.15 0.67 -16.46
CA LEU A 280 21.65 1.63 -15.46
C LEU A 280 22.65 0.98 -14.50
N ALA A 281 22.40 -0.25 -14.04
CA ALA A 281 23.28 -0.98 -13.15
C ALA A 281 24.62 -1.34 -13.81
N ARG A 282 24.66 -1.46 -15.14
CA ARG A 282 25.89 -1.75 -15.90
C ARG A 282 26.60 -0.51 -16.44
N THR A 283 26.04 0.68 -16.21
CA THR A 283 26.65 1.92 -16.67
C THR A 283 27.38 2.57 -15.51
N ASP A 284 28.71 2.60 -15.58
CA ASP A 284 29.54 3.36 -14.65
C ASP A 284 29.18 4.86 -14.73
N LEU A 285 29.09 5.52 -13.57
CA LEU A 285 28.78 6.95 -13.50
C LEU A 285 29.83 7.69 -12.67
N ALA A 286 30.51 8.67 -13.27
CA ALA A 286 31.47 9.48 -12.54
C ALA A 286 30.78 10.39 -11.51
N VAL A 287 31.48 10.72 -10.41
CA VAL A 287 30.96 11.64 -9.37
C VAL A 287 30.61 13.02 -9.94
N ASP A 288 31.36 13.48 -10.94
CA ASP A 288 31.09 14.74 -11.63
C ASP A 288 29.83 14.66 -12.51
N GLU A 289 29.55 13.50 -13.12
CA GLU A 289 28.32 13.27 -13.90
C GLU A 289 27.10 13.19 -12.99
N PHE A 290 27.23 12.51 -11.85
CA PHE A 290 26.21 12.56 -10.79
C PHE A 290 25.95 14.00 -10.32
N THR A 291 27.02 14.80 -10.17
CA THR A 291 26.87 16.21 -9.80
C THR A 291 26.11 17.01 -10.87
N LYS A 292 26.39 16.76 -12.16
CA LYS A 292 25.65 17.37 -13.28
C LYS A 292 24.18 16.95 -13.29
N LEU A 293 23.89 15.68 -12.98
CA LEU A 293 22.51 15.19 -12.84
C LEU A 293 21.78 15.99 -11.76
N VAL A 294 22.37 16.13 -10.56
CA VAL A 294 21.79 16.89 -9.44
C VAL A 294 21.54 18.35 -9.81
N ASP A 295 22.50 19.01 -10.45
CA ASP A 295 22.35 20.40 -10.92
C ASP A 295 21.23 20.54 -11.95
N GLY A 296 21.04 19.51 -12.76
CA GLY A 296 19.98 19.45 -13.75
C GLY A 296 18.59 19.20 -13.18
N LEU A 297 18.47 18.42 -12.10
CA LEU A 297 17.21 18.15 -11.40
C LEU A 297 16.75 19.33 -10.54
N TRP A 298 17.72 20.05 -9.96
CA TRP A 298 17.47 21.23 -9.14
C TRP A 298 18.32 22.41 -9.58
N PRO A 299 17.96 23.09 -10.69
CA PRO A 299 18.70 24.24 -11.17
C PRO A 299 18.65 25.39 -10.15
N VAL A 300 19.77 26.08 -9.97
CA VAL A 300 19.91 27.20 -9.05
C VAL A 300 20.47 28.39 -9.79
N ASP A 301 19.78 29.52 -9.68
CA ASP A 301 20.27 30.80 -10.21
C ASP A 301 21.58 31.20 -9.48
N PRO A 302 22.70 31.40 -10.18
CA PRO A 302 23.96 31.82 -9.57
C PRO A 302 23.87 33.15 -8.81
N THR A 303 22.89 34.00 -9.14
CA THR A 303 22.65 35.31 -8.51
C THR A 303 21.68 35.24 -7.33
N ALA A 304 21.21 34.04 -6.97
CA ALA A 304 20.31 33.85 -5.85
C ALA A 304 20.94 34.26 -4.51
N THR A 305 20.08 34.49 -3.51
CA THR A 305 20.52 34.86 -2.16
C THR A 305 21.47 33.81 -1.57
N ALA A 306 22.39 34.24 -0.70
CA ALA A 306 23.35 33.36 -0.02
C ALA A 306 22.65 32.18 0.72
N ARG A 307 21.42 32.39 1.21
CA ARG A 307 20.61 31.34 1.84
C ARG A 307 20.20 30.24 0.86
N VAL A 308 19.77 30.62 -0.34
CA VAL A 308 19.36 29.68 -1.40
C VAL A 308 20.57 28.90 -1.88
N LEU A 309 21.69 29.58 -2.15
CA LEU A 309 22.95 28.94 -2.55
C LEU A 309 23.45 27.95 -1.49
N LYS A 310 23.42 28.33 -0.20
CA LYS A 310 23.77 27.43 0.90
C LYS A 310 22.87 26.21 0.97
N THR A 311 21.55 26.38 0.79
CA THR A 311 20.60 25.26 0.81
C THR A 311 20.86 24.28 -0.33
N ALA A 312 21.16 24.80 -1.52
CA ALA A 312 21.51 23.98 -2.68
C ALA A 312 22.82 23.21 -2.47
N ALA A 313 23.85 23.87 -1.93
CA ALA A 313 25.11 23.21 -1.58
C ALA A 313 24.89 22.07 -0.57
N THR A 314 24.08 22.29 0.47
CA THR A 314 23.73 21.26 1.45
C THR A 314 22.99 20.08 0.80
N ARG A 315 22.03 20.33 -0.10
CA ARG A 315 21.35 19.26 -0.86
C ARG A 315 22.34 18.43 -1.67
N LYS A 316 23.23 19.09 -2.40
CA LYS A 316 24.24 18.44 -3.24
C LYS A 316 25.18 17.57 -2.40
N GLU A 317 25.59 18.05 -1.23
CA GLU A 317 26.43 17.28 -0.30
C GLU A 317 25.71 16.05 0.23
N GLN A 318 24.45 16.18 0.65
CA GLN A 318 23.64 15.05 1.11
C GLN A 318 23.46 14.00 0.01
N LEU A 319 23.14 14.41 -1.21
CA LEU A 319 23.01 13.52 -2.37
C LEU A 319 24.32 12.80 -2.69
N ARG A 320 25.46 13.49 -2.61
CA ARG A 320 26.80 12.86 -2.80
C ARG A 320 27.09 11.82 -1.73
N GLY A 321 26.72 12.09 -0.47
CA GLY A 321 26.86 11.13 0.62
C GLY A 321 26.01 9.87 0.41
N VAL A 322 24.76 10.02 -0.02
CA VAL A 322 23.88 8.89 -0.34
C VAL A 322 24.41 8.11 -1.55
N PHE A 323 24.85 8.81 -2.59
CA PHE A 323 25.44 8.16 -3.77
C PHE A 323 26.71 7.38 -3.46
N ALA A 324 27.58 7.90 -2.59
CA ALA A 324 28.76 7.16 -2.13
C ALA A 324 28.35 5.87 -1.41
N LYS A 325 27.36 5.95 -0.51
CA LYS A 325 26.83 4.78 0.21
C LYS A 325 26.18 3.75 -0.73
N GLU A 326 25.34 4.19 -1.66
CA GLU A 326 24.76 3.26 -2.65
C GLU A 326 25.84 2.68 -3.56
N SER A 327 26.87 3.45 -3.90
CA SER A 327 27.99 2.95 -4.71
C SER A 327 28.79 1.85 -4.01
N GLU A 328 28.82 1.81 -2.67
CA GLU A 328 29.43 0.71 -1.91
C GLU A 328 28.62 -0.59 -2.06
N ARG A 329 27.29 -0.49 -2.19
CA ARG A 329 26.38 -1.64 -2.31
C ARG A 329 26.32 -2.19 -3.73
N VAL A 330 26.17 -1.31 -4.71
CA VAL A 330 25.80 -1.68 -6.10
C VAL A 330 26.81 -1.19 -7.15
N GLY A 331 28.01 -0.78 -6.71
CA GLY A 331 29.02 -0.19 -7.59
C GLY A 331 28.68 1.26 -7.96
N ARG A 332 29.67 1.98 -8.49
CA ARG A 332 29.51 3.39 -8.87
C ARG A 332 28.81 3.51 -10.23
N THR A 333 27.51 3.26 -10.22
CA THR A 333 26.70 3.07 -11.43
C THR A 333 25.60 4.12 -11.55
N ALA A 334 25.00 4.23 -12.73
CA ALA A 334 23.82 5.07 -12.95
C ALA A 334 22.64 4.61 -12.08
N TYR A 335 22.53 3.31 -11.78
CA TYR A 335 21.57 2.77 -10.82
C TYR A 335 21.82 3.29 -9.39
N ALA A 336 23.07 3.32 -8.92
CA ALA A 336 23.40 3.90 -7.62
C ALA A 336 23.01 5.38 -7.53
N ALA A 337 23.13 6.13 -8.63
CA ALA A 337 22.72 7.53 -8.71
C ALA A 337 21.20 7.71 -8.63
N GLU A 338 20.44 6.86 -9.30
CA GLU A 338 18.99 6.86 -9.22
C GLU A 338 18.49 6.53 -7.81
N ARG A 339 19.09 5.51 -7.18
CA ARG A 339 18.81 5.16 -5.78
C ARG A 339 19.15 6.31 -4.86
N ALA A 340 20.27 7.00 -5.07
CA ALA A 340 20.64 8.16 -4.27
C ALA A 340 19.65 9.33 -4.36
N VAL A 341 19.10 9.59 -5.55
CA VAL A 341 18.04 10.60 -5.73
C VAL A 341 16.77 10.19 -5.01
N THR A 342 16.37 8.93 -5.15
CA THR A 342 15.17 8.37 -4.50
C THR A 342 15.27 8.42 -2.99
N ASP A 343 16.37 7.90 -2.42
CA ASP A 343 16.63 7.90 -0.98
C ASP A 343 16.72 9.31 -0.40
N TYR A 344 17.33 10.25 -1.13
CA TYR A 344 17.37 11.63 -0.70
C TYR A 344 15.97 12.21 -0.59
N LEU A 345 15.13 12.06 -1.62
CA LEU A 345 13.76 12.57 -1.64
C LEU A 345 12.94 11.95 -0.50
N ASP A 346 13.07 10.64 -0.34
CA ASP A 346 12.24 9.87 0.57
C ASP A 346 12.64 10.07 2.03
N HIS A 347 13.93 10.22 2.32
CA HIS A 347 14.43 10.20 3.70
C HIS A 347 15.13 11.49 4.17
N LEU A 348 15.74 12.27 3.28
CA LEU A 348 16.62 13.38 3.68
C LEU A 348 16.12 14.77 3.29
N ALA A 349 15.34 14.88 2.21
CA ALA A 349 14.91 16.15 1.65
C ALA A 349 14.16 16.98 2.71
N PRO A 350 14.47 18.28 2.90
CA PRO A 350 13.81 19.08 3.93
C PRO A 350 12.31 19.19 3.69
N ILE A 351 11.52 18.94 4.74
CA ILE A 351 10.07 19.05 4.69
C ILE A 351 9.63 20.15 5.66
N ARG A 352 8.68 20.97 5.21
CA ARG A 352 8.00 21.95 6.05
C ARG A 352 6.63 21.41 6.41
N PRO A 353 6.43 20.93 7.64
CA PRO A 353 5.12 20.51 8.10
C PRO A 353 4.18 21.73 8.10
N SER A 354 3.01 21.61 7.48
CA SER A 354 2.07 22.72 7.36
C SER A 354 0.91 22.57 8.32
N ALA A 355 0.37 23.71 8.79
CA ALA A 355 -0.88 23.72 9.56
C ALA A 355 -2.08 23.29 8.70
N ALA A 356 -2.03 23.55 7.39
CA ALA A 356 -3.08 23.18 6.44
C ALA A 356 -3.22 21.66 6.25
N SER A 357 -2.11 20.92 6.38
CA SER A 357 -2.09 19.46 6.33
C SER A 357 -2.30 18.80 7.70
N GLY A 358 -2.57 19.58 8.76
CA GLY A 358 -2.75 19.05 10.13
C GLY A 358 -1.46 18.52 10.80
N LEU A 359 -0.30 18.62 10.14
CA LEU A 359 0.95 17.97 10.55
C LEU A 359 1.96 18.94 11.16
N LYS A 360 1.51 20.10 11.66
CA LYS A 360 2.40 21.14 12.18
C LYS A 360 3.23 20.61 13.35
N GLY A 361 4.55 20.61 13.21
CA GLY A 361 5.48 20.07 14.21
C GLY A 361 5.80 18.58 14.05
N ASP A 362 5.19 17.89 13.07
CA ASP A 362 5.43 16.48 12.77
C ASP A 362 6.13 16.31 11.40
N PRO A 363 7.47 16.36 11.36
CA PRO A 363 8.24 16.17 10.13
C PRO A 363 8.19 14.73 9.59
N LEU A 364 7.93 13.73 10.43
CA LEU A 364 7.81 12.32 9.99
C LEU A 364 6.46 12.08 9.33
N GLY A 365 5.37 12.57 9.92
CA GLY A 365 4.04 12.53 9.31
C GLY A 365 3.97 13.31 8.00
N ALA A 366 4.59 14.51 7.94
CA ALA A 366 4.67 15.29 6.70
C ALA A 366 5.48 14.58 5.59
N ARG A 367 6.48 13.77 5.96
CA ARG A 367 7.23 12.90 5.04
C ARG A 367 6.41 11.72 4.56
N GLY A 368 5.72 11.04 5.47
CA GLY A 368 4.79 9.97 5.12
C GLY A 368 3.71 10.45 4.15
N LEU A 369 3.11 11.62 4.39
CA LEU A 369 2.10 12.20 3.50
C LEU A 369 2.68 12.49 2.11
N ARG A 370 3.87 13.08 2.03
CA ARG A 370 4.53 13.40 0.76
C ARG A 370 4.82 12.14 -0.09
N LEU A 371 5.28 11.08 0.56
CA LEU A 371 5.46 9.76 -0.07
C LEU A 371 4.13 9.19 -0.55
N ILE A 372 3.02 9.47 0.14
CA ILE A 372 1.66 9.03 -0.25
C ILE A 372 1.09 9.85 -1.40
N GLU A 373 1.37 11.14 -1.44
CA GLU A 373 0.87 12.07 -2.47
C GLU A 373 1.71 12.08 -3.75
N GLY A 374 2.84 11.37 -3.78
CA GLY A 374 3.71 11.32 -4.96
C GLY A 374 4.33 12.68 -5.31
N THR A 375 4.51 13.56 -4.32
CA THR A 375 4.92 14.96 -4.57
C THR A 375 6.27 15.08 -5.28
N ASP A 376 7.13 14.07 -5.15
CA ASP A 376 8.48 14.04 -5.71
C ASP A 376 8.61 13.07 -6.92
N ASP A 377 7.52 12.45 -7.37
CA ASP A 377 7.53 11.41 -8.42
C ASP A 377 8.01 11.95 -9.79
N ASP A 378 7.68 13.20 -10.09
CA ASP A 378 8.15 13.89 -11.29
C ASP A 378 9.68 14.06 -11.31
N VAL A 379 10.28 14.30 -10.13
CA VAL A 379 11.74 14.44 -9.98
C VAL A 379 12.40 13.08 -10.15
N LYS A 380 11.87 12.03 -9.52
CA LYS A 380 12.36 10.65 -9.68
C LYS A 380 12.30 10.20 -11.14
N SER A 381 11.15 10.40 -11.78
CA SER A 381 10.95 10.09 -13.21
C SER A 381 11.88 10.87 -14.14
N THR A 382 12.18 12.13 -13.79
CA THR A 382 13.12 12.94 -14.56
C THR A 382 14.57 12.49 -14.37
N ALA A 383 14.94 12.04 -13.17
CA ALA A 383 16.25 11.48 -12.90
C ALA A 383 16.49 10.22 -13.73
N HIS A 384 15.55 9.26 -13.68
CA HIS A 384 15.56 8.04 -14.48
C HIS A 384 15.79 8.33 -15.97
N ARG A 385 14.96 9.19 -16.57
CA ARG A 385 15.07 9.56 -17.99
C ARG A 385 16.43 10.16 -18.35
N ARG A 386 17.00 11.00 -17.49
CA ARG A 386 18.31 11.63 -17.75
C ARG A 386 19.45 10.64 -17.67
N LEU A 387 19.41 9.73 -16.70
CA LEU A 387 20.39 8.65 -16.59
C LEU A 387 20.30 7.72 -17.79
N MET A 388 19.10 7.34 -18.22
CA MET A 388 18.88 6.54 -19.44
C MET A 388 19.30 7.22 -20.75
N LEU A 389 19.42 8.55 -20.79
CA LEU A 389 20.00 9.25 -21.94
C LEU A 389 21.54 9.19 -21.94
N GLN A 390 22.16 9.09 -20.77
CA GLN A 390 23.61 8.95 -20.64
C GLN A 390 24.10 7.54 -21.00
N THR A 391 23.24 6.52 -20.90
CA THR A 391 23.57 5.14 -21.27
C THR A 391 23.51 4.84 -22.78
N ARG A 392 23.02 5.79 -23.59
CA ARG A 392 22.84 5.64 -25.06
C ARG A 392 24.02 6.13 -25.90
N HIS A 393 25.10 6.56 -25.24
CA HIS A 393 26.36 7.00 -25.85
C HIS A 393 27.50 6.10 -25.38
#